data_AF-A0A0L0SJ38-F1
#
_entry.id   AF-A0A0L0SJ38-F1
#
_cell.length_a   1.000
_cell.length_b   1.000
_cell.length_c   1.000
_cell.angle_alpha   90.00
_cell.angle_beta   90.00
_cell.angle_gamma   90.00
#
_symmetry.space_group_name_H-M   'P 1'
#
loop_
_entity.id
_entity.type
_entity.pdbx_description
1 polymer ?
#
loop_
_entity_poly.entity_id
_entity_poly.type
_entity_poly.pdbx_seq_one_letter_code
_entity_poly.pdbx_strand_id
1 'polypeptide(L)'
;MLGLWTRTSLRHLAASTPTSVPTGSLAAASIAARPLVRGLATTRAQHSSTSEKPGDKKPAMPSLMAEAVRAMPTSEASITYLDDQSYYGMSQKPFPDAVADVLMAPLDPADVEIKPDGLIYLPEIKYRRILNRAFKPGGWALAPRGPHSISGRTISREYALFALGQYVSQARGEMEVFDEKNLPTAMEGCRSNALMRCCKDLGIASELWDPVFIRDFKAKHCEAVWAKHVGRGTKTKLWRKKGNKFEYPYEAL
;
A
#
# COMPACT_ATOMS: atom_id res chain seq x y z
N MET A 1 37.19 -52.58 1.67
CA MET A 1 37.49 -53.16 0.34
C MET A 1 37.69 -52.02 -0.64
N LEU A 2 38.83 -52.05 -1.33
CA LEU A 2 39.36 -51.00 -2.19
C LEU A 2 38.54 -50.78 -3.46
N GLY A 3 38.62 -49.56 -4.00
CA GLY A 3 38.22 -49.22 -5.37
C GLY A 3 38.88 -47.92 -5.84
N LEU A 4 40.16 -48.00 -6.21
CA LEU A 4 40.90 -46.94 -6.92
C LEU A 4 40.36 -46.74 -8.34
N TRP A 5 40.17 -45.50 -8.78
CA TRP A 5 40.32 -45.12 -10.20
C TRP A 5 41.08 -43.80 -10.30
N THR A 6 42.33 -43.88 -10.75
CA THR A 6 43.15 -42.77 -11.25
C THR A 6 43.03 -42.71 -12.77
N ARG A 7 42.96 -41.50 -13.35
CA ARG A 7 43.55 -41.23 -14.67
C ARG A 7 43.79 -39.74 -14.90
N THR A 8 45.08 -39.46 -15.02
CA THR A 8 45.75 -38.23 -15.41
C THR A 8 45.43 -37.83 -16.86
N SER A 9 45.30 -36.53 -17.14
CA SER A 9 45.65 -35.98 -18.46
C SER A 9 46.05 -34.50 -18.32
N LEU A 10 47.35 -34.24 -18.47
CA LEU A 10 47.97 -32.93 -18.63
C LEU A 10 48.06 -32.62 -20.13
N ARG A 11 47.59 -31.44 -20.56
CA ARG A 11 48.02 -30.81 -21.82
C ARG A 11 48.16 -29.30 -21.64
N HIS A 12 49.10 -28.78 -22.43
CA HIS A 12 49.88 -27.57 -22.30
C HIS A 12 49.15 -26.22 -22.42
N LEU A 13 49.74 -25.26 -21.69
CA LEU A 13 49.87 -23.82 -21.90
C LEU A 13 49.59 -23.26 -23.31
N ALA A 14 48.84 -22.15 -23.35
CA ALA A 14 49.10 -21.02 -24.25
C ALA A 14 48.69 -19.71 -23.56
N ALA A 15 49.66 -18.83 -23.32
CA ALA A 15 49.45 -17.46 -22.87
C ALA A 15 49.15 -16.56 -24.08
N SER A 16 48.24 -15.60 -23.93
CA SER A 16 48.07 -14.50 -24.87
C SER A 16 47.98 -13.16 -24.11
N THR A 17 48.75 -12.21 -24.63
CA THR A 17 49.05 -10.86 -24.13
C THR A 17 47.93 -9.83 -24.43
N PRO A 18 47.97 -8.64 -23.79
CA PRO A 18 46.81 -7.75 -23.69
C PRO A 18 46.67 -6.79 -24.86
N THR A 19 45.43 -6.37 -25.15
CA THR A 19 45.13 -5.27 -26.08
C THR A 19 44.46 -4.13 -25.32
N SER A 20 45.11 -2.97 -25.29
CA SER A 20 44.61 -1.67 -24.84
C SER A 20 43.78 -1.00 -25.94
N VAL A 21 42.72 -0.22 -25.63
CA VAL A 21 42.48 1.21 -25.99
C VAL A 21 41.22 1.75 -25.21
N PRO A 22 40.82 3.04 -25.28
CA PRO A 22 40.89 4.00 -24.17
C PRO A 22 39.53 4.43 -23.58
N THR A 23 39.51 4.93 -22.34
CA THR A 23 38.32 5.58 -21.76
C THR A 23 38.47 7.10 -21.81
N GLY A 24 37.66 7.74 -22.66
CA GLY A 24 37.61 9.19 -22.82
C GLY A 24 36.83 9.89 -21.70
N SER A 25 37.43 10.98 -21.23
CA SER A 25 36.87 12.25 -20.72
C SER A 25 35.42 12.27 -20.18
N LEU A 26 35.30 12.49 -18.87
CA LEU A 26 34.09 12.97 -18.19
C LEU A 26 33.83 14.43 -18.55
N ALA A 27 32.71 14.72 -19.21
CA ALA A 27 32.17 16.07 -19.34
C ALA A 27 30.90 16.18 -18.48
N ALA A 28 30.97 17.04 -17.47
CA ALA A 28 29.86 17.41 -16.61
C ALA A 28 28.84 18.25 -17.39
N ALA A 29 27.58 17.79 -17.44
CA ALA A 29 26.46 18.55 -17.99
C ALA A 29 25.66 19.19 -16.85
N SER A 30 25.74 20.51 -16.79
CA SER A 30 24.99 21.41 -15.91
C SER A 30 23.50 21.43 -16.30
N ILE A 31 22.61 21.09 -15.36
CA ILE A 31 21.15 21.22 -15.55
C ILE A 31 20.73 22.60 -15.05
N ALA A 32 20.41 23.49 -16.00
CA ALA A 32 19.77 24.77 -15.72
C ALA A 32 18.25 24.58 -15.51
N ALA A 33 17.76 25.05 -14.37
CA ALA A 33 16.34 25.07 -14.01
C ALA A 33 15.55 26.08 -14.87
N ARG A 34 14.32 25.71 -15.27
CA ARG A 34 13.34 26.61 -15.87
C ARG A 34 12.11 26.77 -14.97
N PRO A 35 11.48 27.96 -14.94
CA PRO A 35 10.56 28.35 -13.88
C PRO A 35 9.11 27.89 -14.10
N LEU A 36 8.44 27.90 -12.95
CA LEU A 36 7.06 27.52 -12.61
C LEU A 36 5.98 28.28 -13.41
N VAL A 37 5.04 27.54 -13.99
CA VAL A 37 3.78 28.04 -14.55
C VAL A 37 2.83 28.41 -13.40
N ARG A 38 2.41 29.67 -13.34
CA ARG A 38 1.45 30.20 -12.36
C ARG A 38 0.04 30.15 -12.93
N GLY A 39 -0.83 29.33 -12.32
CA GLY A 39 -2.24 29.19 -12.68
C GLY A 39 -3.19 29.65 -11.57
N LEU A 40 -4.21 30.39 -12.01
CA LEU A 40 -5.54 30.63 -11.44
C LEU A 40 -5.72 31.51 -10.18
N ALA A 41 -6.47 32.59 -10.38
CA ALA A 41 -7.29 33.24 -9.36
C ALA A 41 -8.76 33.30 -9.85
N THR A 42 -9.57 32.48 -9.17
CA THR A 42 -10.92 32.72 -8.63
C THR A 42 -11.89 33.68 -9.34
N THR A 43 -13.00 33.12 -9.84
CA THR A 43 -14.30 33.83 -9.86
C THR A 43 -15.46 32.88 -9.52
N ARG A 44 -16.05 33.14 -8.34
CA ARG A 44 -17.49 33.28 -8.05
C ARG A 44 -18.42 32.07 -8.24
N ALA A 45 -18.75 31.43 -7.12
CA ALA A 45 -19.95 30.62 -6.97
C ALA A 45 -21.20 31.53 -6.86
N GLN A 46 -22.20 31.29 -7.70
CA GLN A 46 -23.54 31.88 -7.62
C GLN A 46 -24.46 30.91 -6.85
N HIS A 47 -25.16 31.46 -5.87
CA HIS A 47 -26.34 30.86 -5.26
C HIS A 47 -27.47 30.80 -6.29
N SER A 48 -28.05 29.63 -6.50
CA SER A 48 -29.40 29.50 -7.07
C SER A 48 -30.16 28.40 -6.33
N SER A 49 -31.19 28.84 -5.61
CA SER A 49 -32.24 28.05 -5.00
C SER A 49 -33.18 27.47 -6.04
N THR A 50 -33.48 26.17 -5.97
CA THR A 50 -34.74 25.62 -6.50
C THR A 50 -35.21 24.42 -5.69
N SER A 51 -36.42 24.60 -5.17
CA SER A 51 -37.45 23.67 -4.69
C SER A 51 -37.31 22.17 -4.99
N GLU A 52 -37.46 21.34 -3.94
CA GLU A 52 -37.85 19.92 -4.05
C GLU A 52 -39.27 19.70 -3.50
N LYS A 53 -40.06 18.92 -4.25
CA LYS A 53 -41.39 18.40 -3.89
C LYS A 53 -41.26 17.12 -3.05
N PRO A 54 -42.28 16.76 -2.24
CA PRO A 54 -42.18 15.74 -1.20
C PRO A 54 -42.51 14.32 -1.71
N GLY A 55 -41.72 13.32 -1.29
CA GLY A 55 -42.05 11.90 -1.46
C GLY A 55 -40.94 10.97 -0.93
N ASP A 56 -41.34 9.90 -0.24
CA ASP A 56 -40.53 8.80 0.32
C ASP A 56 -39.60 9.09 1.52
N LYS A 57 -40.23 9.24 2.69
CA LYS A 57 -39.56 9.07 3.99
C LYS A 57 -39.18 7.60 4.19
N LYS A 58 -37.89 7.26 4.05
CA LYS A 58 -37.33 6.08 4.73
C LYS A 58 -37.28 6.36 6.24
N PRO A 59 -37.59 5.39 7.11
CA PRO A 59 -37.61 5.62 8.55
C PRO A 59 -36.20 5.97 9.02
N ALA A 60 -36.07 7.14 9.64
CA ALA A 60 -34.89 7.54 10.36
C ALA A 60 -34.67 6.56 11.52
N MET A 61 -33.48 5.97 11.59
CA MET A 61 -33.08 5.14 12.71
C MET A 61 -33.07 6.01 13.98
N PRO A 62 -33.64 5.52 15.11
CA PRO A 62 -33.58 6.25 16.36
C PRO A 62 -32.12 6.42 16.79
N SER A 63 -31.77 7.67 17.06
CA SER A 63 -30.46 8.14 17.45
C SER A 63 -30.01 7.49 18.76
N LEU A 64 -29.08 6.53 18.66
CA LEU A 64 -28.08 6.25 19.70
C LEU A 64 -26.99 7.35 19.73
N MET A 65 -27.24 8.54 19.16
CA MET A 65 -26.32 9.69 19.11
C MET A 65 -26.42 10.60 20.35
N ALA A 66 -27.17 10.23 21.38
CA ALA A 66 -27.26 11.04 22.60
C ALA A 66 -26.13 10.78 23.61
N GLU A 67 -25.35 9.70 23.46
CA GLU A 67 -24.39 9.29 24.50
C GLU A 67 -23.02 8.90 23.92
N ALA A 68 -22.43 9.77 23.10
CA ALA A 68 -20.98 9.73 22.80
C ALA A 68 -20.39 11.04 22.25
N VAL A 69 -21.10 12.17 22.28
CA VAL A 69 -20.49 13.46 21.90
C VAL A 69 -19.75 14.02 23.11
N ARG A 70 -18.57 13.49 23.40
CA ARG A 70 -17.61 14.22 24.23
C ARG A 70 -17.13 15.39 23.37
N ALA A 71 -17.55 16.60 23.73
CA ALA A 71 -17.10 17.83 23.09
C ALA A 71 -15.57 17.80 22.96
N MET A 72 -15.05 18.05 21.75
CA MET A 72 -13.62 18.30 21.58
C MET A 72 -13.29 19.57 22.37
N PRO A 73 -12.37 19.54 23.35
CA PRO A 73 -12.02 20.74 24.08
C PRO A 73 -11.36 21.73 23.12
N THR A 74 -12.00 22.87 22.92
CA THR A 74 -11.38 24.07 22.35
C THR A 74 -10.45 24.67 23.42
N SER A 75 -9.31 24.03 23.63
CA SER A 75 -8.20 24.61 24.38
C SER A 75 -6.94 24.46 23.56
N GLU A 76 -6.24 25.57 23.31
CA GLU A 76 -4.90 25.64 22.70
C GLU A 76 -3.83 24.85 23.49
N ALA A 77 -4.19 24.20 24.60
CA ALA A 77 -3.37 23.28 25.35
C ALA A 77 -3.91 21.84 25.24
N SER A 78 -3.42 21.10 24.25
CA SER A 78 -2.97 19.70 24.39
C SER A 78 -2.66 19.13 23.01
N ILE A 79 -1.57 19.64 22.42
CA ILE A 79 -0.65 18.69 21.80
C ILE A 79 -0.21 17.81 22.97
N THR A 80 -0.92 16.71 23.21
CA THR A 80 -0.43 15.67 24.11
C THR A 80 0.83 15.16 23.44
N TYR A 81 1.97 15.72 23.83
CA TYR A 81 3.25 15.12 23.52
C TYR A 81 3.13 13.67 23.98
N LEU A 82 3.17 12.75 23.01
CA LEU A 82 3.35 11.35 23.30
C LEU A 82 4.58 11.30 24.23
N ASP A 83 4.43 10.73 25.42
CA ASP A 83 5.49 10.59 26.42
C ASP A 83 6.84 10.30 25.72
N ASP A 84 7.95 10.90 26.14
CA ASP A 84 9.26 10.77 25.47
C ASP A 84 9.69 9.30 25.22
N GLN A 85 9.08 8.34 25.93
CA GLN A 85 9.26 6.89 25.76
C GLN A 85 8.53 6.27 24.55
N SER A 86 7.60 6.99 23.91
CA SER A 86 6.71 6.48 22.87
C SER A 86 7.42 6.09 21.57
N TYR A 87 8.59 6.67 21.35
CA TYR A 87 9.44 6.51 20.17
C TYR A 87 10.84 5.98 20.52
N TYR A 88 10.99 5.37 21.70
CA TYR A 88 12.24 4.71 22.09
C TYR A 88 12.70 3.73 21.00
N GLY A 89 13.98 3.80 20.62
CA GLY A 89 14.55 2.95 19.57
C GLY A 89 14.36 3.45 18.13
N MET A 90 13.62 4.54 17.90
CA MET A 90 13.41 5.09 16.55
C MET A 90 14.73 5.55 15.94
N SER A 91 15.01 5.12 14.70
CA SER A 91 16.20 5.51 13.92
C SER A 91 17.56 5.27 14.60
N GLN A 92 17.61 4.48 15.67
CA GLN A 92 18.88 4.23 16.37
C GLN A 92 19.83 3.32 15.59
N LYS A 93 19.28 2.35 14.84
CA LYS A 93 20.04 1.41 14.00
C LYS A 93 19.17 0.79 12.91
N PRO A 94 19.75 0.40 11.76
CA PRO A 94 19.04 -0.39 10.75
C PRO A 94 18.77 -1.82 11.24
N PHE A 95 17.83 -2.50 10.57
CA PHE A 95 17.66 -3.94 10.72
C PHE A 95 18.85 -4.69 10.09
N PRO A 96 19.14 -5.94 10.52
CA PRO A 96 20.19 -6.76 9.90
C PRO A 96 19.98 -6.94 8.40
N ASP A 97 21.05 -7.04 7.63
CA ASP A 97 21.01 -7.15 6.16
C ASP A 97 20.10 -8.28 5.67
N ALA A 98 20.17 -9.47 6.30
CA ALA A 98 19.31 -10.60 5.95
C ALA A 98 17.80 -10.31 6.14
N VAL A 99 17.44 -9.41 7.05
CA VAL A 99 16.06 -8.94 7.22
C VAL A 99 15.72 -7.92 6.14
N ALA A 100 16.62 -6.95 5.91
CA ALA A 100 16.47 -5.92 4.90
C ALA A 100 16.27 -6.53 3.49
N ASP A 101 17.04 -7.56 3.15
CA ASP A 101 16.94 -8.32 1.89
C ASP A 101 15.54 -8.92 1.69
N VAL A 102 14.93 -9.45 2.76
CA VAL A 102 13.59 -10.03 2.71
C VAL A 102 12.51 -8.96 2.55
N LEU A 103 12.66 -7.83 3.24
CA LEU A 103 11.69 -6.73 3.25
C LEU A 103 11.65 -5.98 1.92
N MET A 104 12.82 -5.78 1.31
CA MET A 104 12.99 -5.06 0.04
C MET A 104 13.06 -5.98 -1.18
N ALA A 105 12.82 -7.29 -0.99
CA ALA A 105 12.76 -8.23 -2.10
C ALA A 105 11.67 -7.84 -3.11
N PRO A 106 11.92 -7.98 -4.42
CA PRO A 106 10.92 -7.71 -5.45
C PRO A 106 9.71 -8.62 -5.27
N LEU A 107 8.52 -8.11 -5.58
CA LEU A 107 7.29 -8.88 -5.53
C LEU A 107 7.23 -9.91 -6.66
N ASP A 108 6.63 -11.05 -6.35
CA ASP A 108 6.20 -11.99 -7.38
C ASP A 108 5.02 -11.37 -8.16
N PRO A 109 5.11 -11.21 -9.50
CA PRO A 109 4.02 -10.70 -10.29
C PRO A 109 2.70 -11.49 -10.14
N ALA A 110 2.78 -12.78 -9.79
CA ALA A 110 1.60 -13.61 -9.53
C ALA A 110 0.82 -13.15 -8.29
N ASP A 111 1.50 -12.52 -7.32
CA ASP A 111 0.91 -12.10 -6.05
C ASP A 111 0.26 -10.70 -6.11
N VAL A 112 0.57 -9.91 -7.13
CA VAL A 112 0.02 -8.56 -7.33
C VAL A 112 -1.32 -8.66 -8.01
N GLU A 113 -2.39 -8.14 -7.40
CA GLU A 113 -3.74 -8.13 -7.95
C GLU A 113 -4.10 -6.77 -8.57
N ILE A 114 -5.17 -6.74 -9.36
CA ILE A 114 -5.71 -5.52 -9.97
C ILE A 114 -7.20 -5.40 -9.71
N LYS A 115 -7.63 -4.22 -9.27
CA LYS A 115 -9.04 -3.87 -9.13
C LYS A 115 -9.66 -3.51 -10.49
N PRO A 116 -10.99 -3.56 -10.63
CA PRO A 116 -11.67 -3.19 -11.89
C PRO A 116 -11.43 -1.75 -12.36
N ASP A 117 -11.09 -0.84 -11.44
CA ASP A 117 -10.69 0.55 -11.72
C ASP A 117 -9.26 0.68 -12.27
N GLY A 118 -8.49 -0.41 -12.24
CA GLY A 118 -7.11 -0.48 -12.68
C GLY A 118 -6.09 -0.22 -11.58
N LEU A 119 -6.48 -0.06 -10.32
CA LEU A 119 -5.52 0.04 -9.23
C LEU A 119 -4.90 -1.33 -8.94
N ILE A 120 -3.57 -1.42 -9.01
CA ILE A 120 -2.84 -2.62 -8.61
C ILE A 120 -2.59 -2.61 -7.11
N TYR A 121 -2.63 -3.77 -6.47
CA TYR A 121 -2.43 -3.89 -5.03
C TYR A 121 -1.85 -5.26 -4.67
N LEU A 122 -1.15 -5.32 -3.53
CA LEU A 122 -0.75 -6.57 -2.92
C LEU A 122 -1.81 -6.96 -1.87
N PRO A 123 -2.35 -8.20 -1.88
CA PRO A 123 -3.30 -8.64 -0.85
C PRO A 123 -2.70 -8.58 0.56
N GLU A 124 -3.51 -8.21 1.56
CA GLU A 124 -3.09 -7.96 2.95
C GLU A 124 -2.30 -9.12 3.58
N ILE A 125 -2.70 -10.36 3.27
CA ILE A 125 -2.05 -11.57 3.77
C ILE A 125 -0.58 -11.65 3.35
N LYS A 126 -0.21 -11.11 2.17
CA LYS A 126 1.15 -11.16 1.66
C LYS A 126 2.09 -10.29 2.49
N TYR A 127 1.66 -9.11 2.93
CA TYR A 127 2.42 -8.28 3.87
C TYR A 127 2.72 -9.05 5.17
N ARG A 128 1.72 -9.70 5.77
CA ARG A 128 1.91 -10.51 6.99
C ARG A 128 2.90 -11.66 6.78
N ARG A 129 2.85 -12.31 5.60
CA ARG A 129 3.81 -13.38 5.24
C ARG A 129 5.23 -12.84 5.09
N ILE A 130 5.41 -11.67 4.48
CA ILE A 130 6.71 -11.01 4.36
C ILE A 130 7.25 -10.66 5.76
N LEU A 131 6.43 -10.06 6.63
CA LEU A 131 6.81 -9.77 8.02
C LEU A 131 7.17 -11.03 8.80
N ASN A 132 6.41 -12.12 8.66
CA ASN A 132 6.72 -13.40 9.30
C ASN A 132 8.01 -14.03 8.75
N ARG A 133 8.32 -13.85 7.46
CA ARG A 133 9.57 -14.34 6.88
C ARG A 133 10.77 -13.54 7.40
N ALA A 134 10.63 -12.22 7.46
CA ALA A 134 11.66 -11.26 7.88
C ALA A 134 11.94 -11.33 9.39
N PHE A 135 10.89 -11.24 10.23
CA PHE A 135 11.02 -11.08 11.68
C PHE A 135 10.67 -12.33 12.49
N LYS A 136 10.12 -13.37 11.84
CA LYS A 136 9.52 -14.56 12.48
C LYS A 136 8.22 -14.24 13.25
N PRO A 137 7.32 -15.24 13.43
CA PRO A 137 6.15 -15.08 14.30
C PRO A 137 6.56 -14.62 15.70
N GLY A 138 5.88 -13.60 16.24
CA GLY A 138 6.22 -12.97 17.53
C GLY A 138 7.30 -11.89 17.45
N GLY A 139 8.04 -11.78 16.34
CA GLY A 139 9.08 -10.76 16.14
C GLY A 139 8.56 -9.40 15.66
N TRP A 140 7.25 -9.26 15.42
CA TRP A 140 6.61 -8.00 15.04
C TRP A 140 5.21 -7.89 15.65
N ALA A 141 4.74 -6.66 15.84
CA ALA A 141 3.42 -6.38 16.37
C ALA A 141 2.85 -5.09 15.78
N LEU A 142 1.54 -5.08 15.53
CA LEU A 142 0.80 -3.87 15.21
C LEU A 142 -0.05 -3.49 16.42
N ALA A 143 0.36 -2.42 17.10
CA ALA A 143 -0.28 -1.95 18.32
C ALA A 143 -1.21 -0.77 18.00
N PRO A 144 -2.45 -0.76 18.52
CA PRO A 144 -3.32 0.40 18.37
C PRO A 144 -2.78 1.61 19.15
N ARG A 145 -2.94 2.79 18.57
CA ARG A 145 -2.67 4.09 19.19
C ARG A 145 -4.00 4.82 19.38
N GLY A 146 -4.47 4.88 20.62
CA GLY A 146 -5.73 5.53 20.98
C GLY A 146 -7.01 4.74 20.66
N PRO A 147 -8.19 5.32 20.95
CA PRO A 147 -9.49 4.74 20.63
C PRO A 147 -9.78 4.80 19.12
N HIS A 148 -10.78 4.05 18.68
CA HIS A 148 -11.31 4.20 17.33
C HIS A 148 -12.16 5.48 17.26
N SER A 149 -12.11 6.16 16.11
CA SER A 149 -13.03 7.25 15.76
C SER A 149 -14.00 6.76 14.69
N ILE A 150 -15.28 7.08 14.85
CA ILE A 150 -16.31 6.79 13.85
C ILE A 150 -16.77 8.13 13.28
N SER A 151 -16.66 8.30 11.97
CA SER A 151 -17.15 9.47 11.25
C SER A 151 -18.06 9.03 10.11
N GLY A 152 -19.36 9.31 10.25
CA GLY A 152 -20.36 8.79 9.33
C GLY A 152 -20.35 7.26 9.30
N ARG A 153 -20.07 6.69 8.12
CA ARG A 153 -19.91 5.24 7.92
C ARG A 153 -18.46 4.77 7.94
N THR A 154 -17.49 5.61 8.32
CA THR A 154 -16.09 5.22 8.31
C THR A 154 -15.58 5.04 9.74
N ILE A 155 -15.03 3.86 10.02
CA ILE A 155 -14.22 3.63 11.22
C ILE A 155 -12.76 3.92 10.91
N SER A 156 -12.09 4.63 11.80
CA SER A 156 -10.69 5.02 11.65
C SER A 156 -9.96 4.88 12.97
N ARG A 157 -8.69 4.44 12.94
CA ARG A 157 -7.85 4.29 14.12
C ARG A 157 -6.38 4.34 13.75
N GLU A 158 -5.57 4.91 14.63
CA GLU A 158 -4.11 4.86 14.47
C GLU A 158 -3.52 3.56 14.99
N TYR A 159 -2.48 3.10 14.32
CA TYR A 159 -1.69 1.96 14.72
C TYR A 159 -0.21 2.24 14.53
N ALA A 160 0.62 1.70 15.41
CA ALA A 160 2.07 1.70 15.30
C ALA A 160 2.57 0.28 15.09
N LEU A 161 3.44 0.11 14.09
CA LEU A 161 4.15 -1.11 13.80
C LEU A 161 5.46 -1.13 14.60
N PHE A 162 5.69 -2.24 15.27
CA PHE A 162 6.93 -2.54 15.96
C PHE A 162 7.52 -3.83 15.40
N ALA A 163 8.84 -3.89 15.28
CA ALA A 163 9.57 -5.09 14.90
C ALA A 163 10.84 -5.21 15.73
N LEU A 164 11.10 -6.40 16.29
CA LEU A 164 12.27 -6.70 17.11
C LEU A 164 12.50 -5.68 18.25
N GLY A 165 11.42 -5.20 18.87
CA GLY A 165 11.47 -4.21 19.95
C GLY A 165 11.69 -2.76 19.51
N GLN A 166 11.77 -2.49 18.20
CA GLN A 166 11.97 -1.14 17.65
C GLN A 166 10.66 -0.60 17.08
N TYR A 167 10.42 0.70 17.28
CA TYR A 167 9.40 1.43 16.54
C TYR A 167 9.76 1.47 15.05
N VAL A 168 8.80 1.12 14.19
CA VAL A 168 8.96 1.14 12.72
C VAL A 168 8.24 2.34 12.12
N SER A 169 6.91 2.38 12.25
CA SER A 169 6.07 3.38 11.59
C SER A 169 4.71 3.45 12.27
N GLN A 170 4.02 4.58 12.12
CA GLN A 170 2.68 4.81 12.60
C GLN A 170 1.81 5.30 11.45
N ALA A 171 0.66 4.67 11.28
CA ALA A 171 -0.29 5.03 10.24
C ALA A 171 -1.73 4.91 10.76
N ARG A 172 -2.61 5.70 10.16
CA ARG A 172 -4.05 5.61 10.39
C ARG A 172 -4.65 4.61 9.41
N GLY A 173 -5.37 3.63 9.94
CA GLY A 173 -6.19 2.71 9.16
C GLY A 173 -7.62 3.20 9.09
N GLU A 174 -8.29 2.94 7.99
CA GLU A 174 -9.70 3.29 7.80
C GLU A 174 -10.44 2.19 7.05
N MET A 175 -11.73 2.07 7.34
CA MET A 175 -12.63 1.12 6.69
C MET A 175 -14.07 1.63 6.71
N GLU A 176 -14.80 1.43 5.63
CA GLU A 176 -16.23 1.75 5.58
C GLU A 176 -17.05 0.62 6.23
N VAL A 177 -18.05 1.02 6.99
CA VAL A 177 -19.03 0.19 7.68
C VAL A 177 -20.31 0.20 6.85
N PHE A 178 -20.57 -0.91 6.16
CA PHE A 178 -21.77 -1.05 5.33
C PHE A 178 -23.03 -1.38 6.15
N ASP A 179 -22.87 -2.13 7.23
CA ASP A 179 -23.92 -2.53 8.18
C ASP A 179 -23.33 -2.54 9.59
N GLU A 180 -24.06 -2.04 10.58
CA GLU A 180 -23.64 -2.01 11.98
C GLU A 180 -23.32 -3.41 12.51
N LYS A 181 -24.02 -4.44 12.02
CA LYS A 181 -23.74 -5.85 12.35
C LYS A 181 -22.35 -6.30 11.90
N ASN A 182 -21.77 -5.64 10.89
CA ASN A 182 -20.45 -5.93 10.34
C ASN A 182 -19.35 -5.04 10.93
N LEU A 183 -19.62 -4.34 12.04
CA LEU A 183 -18.61 -3.50 12.71
C LEU A 183 -17.32 -4.27 13.07
N PRO A 184 -17.36 -5.52 13.59
CA PRO A 184 -16.12 -6.26 13.87
C PRO A 184 -15.27 -6.49 12.62
N THR A 185 -15.89 -6.81 11.49
CA THR A 185 -15.21 -6.97 10.20
C THR A 185 -14.59 -5.66 9.73
N ALA A 186 -15.29 -4.55 9.90
CA ALA A 186 -14.76 -3.23 9.57
C ALA A 186 -13.58 -2.83 10.49
N MET A 187 -13.61 -3.20 11.77
CA MET A 187 -12.49 -3.02 12.70
C MET A 187 -11.24 -3.81 12.27
N GLU A 188 -11.40 -5.05 11.85
CA GLU A 188 -10.29 -5.86 11.31
C GLU A 188 -9.77 -5.28 9.98
N GLY A 189 -10.66 -4.81 9.10
CA GLY A 189 -10.28 -4.12 7.86
C GLY A 189 -9.49 -2.84 8.13
N CYS A 190 -9.93 -2.02 9.09
CA CYS A 190 -9.23 -0.83 9.55
C CYS A 190 -7.82 -1.17 10.04
N ARG A 191 -7.67 -2.25 10.81
CA ARG A 191 -6.37 -2.74 11.29
C ARG A 191 -5.45 -3.19 10.16
N SER A 192 -5.93 -4.01 9.22
CA SER A 192 -5.11 -4.45 8.09
C SER A 192 -4.75 -3.31 7.14
N ASN A 193 -5.64 -2.33 6.95
CA ASN A 193 -5.36 -1.14 6.17
C ASN A 193 -4.17 -0.35 6.75
N ALA A 194 -4.14 -0.13 8.08
CA ALA A 194 -3.01 0.51 8.74
C ALA A 194 -1.71 -0.29 8.57
N LEU A 195 -1.78 -1.63 8.69
CA LEU A 195 -0.62 -2.50 8.55
C LEU A 195 0.11 -2.27 7.22
N MET A 196 -0.63 -2.27 6.12
CA MET A 196 -0.05 -2.10 4.77
C MET A 196 0.65 -0.74 4.64
N ARG A 197 0.06 0.31 5.21
CA ARG A 197 0.64 1.67 5.21
C ARG A 197 1.95 1.71 5.99
N CYS A 198 2.00 1.12 7.18
CA CYS A 198 3.25 1.02 7.96
C CYS A 198 4.32 0.19 7.25
N CYS A 199 3.92 -0.87 6.52
CA CYS A 199 4.86 -1.73 5.80
C CYS A 199 5.57 -1.02 4.64
N LYS A 200 5.01 0.08 4.13
CA LYS A 200 5.65 0.89 3.08
C LYS A 200 6.98 1.48 3.56
N ASP A 201 7.06 1.91 4.81
CA ASP A 201 8.28 2.48 5.40
C ASP A 201 9.38 1.43 5.61
N LEU A 202 9.03 0.14 5.60
CA LEU A 202 9.98 -0.99 5.57
C LEU A 202 10.49 -1.32 4.15
N GLY A 203 9.97 -0.66 3.12
CA GLY A 203 10.28 -0.94 1.71
C GLY A 203 9.44 -2.04 1.08
N ILE A 204 8.53 -2.69 1.83
CA ILE A 204 7.68 -3.77 1.31
C ILE A 204 6.74 -3.22 0.24
N ALA A 205 6.72 -3.88 -0.92
CA ALA A 205 5.80 -3.56 -2.02
C ALA A 205 5.89 -2.11 -2.51
N SER A 206 7.05 -1.46 -2.31
CA SER A 206 7.29 -0.07 -2.70
C SER A 206 7.09 0.17 -4.21
N GLU A 207 7.40 -0.83 -5.05
CA GLU A 207 7.20 -0.81 -6.50
C GLU A 207 5.75 -0.62 -6.94
N LEU A 208 4.75 -0.97 -6.10
CA LEU A 208 3.34 -0.72 -6.42
C LEU A 208 2.96 0.76 -6.47
N TRP A 209 3.88 1.63 -6.03
CA TRP A 209 3.74 3.09 -6.07
C TRP A 209 4.61 3.74 -7.15
N ASP A 210 5.42 2.96 -7.87
CA ASP A 210 6.23 3.45 -8.98
C ASP A 210 5.38 3.49 -10.27
N PRO A 211 5.15 4.67 -10.89
CA PRO A 211 4.40 4.77 -12.14
C PRO A 211 5.00 3.96 -13.29
N VAL A 212 6.33 3.74 -13.31
CA VAL A 212 7.00 2.93 -14.34
C VAL A 212 6.63 1.46 -14.15
N PHE A 213 6.78 0.93 -12.94
CA PHE A 213 6.37 -0.42 -12.59
C PHE A 213 4.87 -0.65 -12.88
N ILE A 214 3.99 0.27 -12.46
CA ILE A 214 2.55 0.15 -12.68
C ILE A 214 2.22 0.00 -14.17
N ARG A 215 2.84 0.84 -15.03
CA ARG A 215 2.63 0.81 -16.48
C ARG A 215 3.12 -0.51 -17.08
N ASP A 216 4.32 -0.94 -16.72
CA ASP A 216 4.94 -2.15 -17.25
C ASP A 216 4.22 -3.42 -16.78
N PHE A 217 3.82 -3.47 -15.51
CA PHE A 217 3.04 -4.56 -14.93
C PHE A 217 1.69 -4.69 -15.63
N LYS A 218 0.96 -3.58 -15.81
CA LYS A 218 -0.33 -3.58 -16.53
C LYS A 218 -0.18 -4.06 -17.98
N ALA A 219 0.84 -3.59 -18.70
CA ALA A 219 1.07 -4.01 -20.08
C ALA A 219 1.35 -5.52 -20.19
N LYS A 220 2.15 -6.07 -19.25
CA LYS A 220 2.55 -7.48 -19.25
C LYS A 220 1.45 -8.41 -18.73
N HIS A 221 0.79 -8.07 -17.62
CA HIS A 221 -0.05 -8.99 -16.85
C HIS A 221 -1.55 -8.64 -16.82
N CYS A 222 -1.95 -7.45 -17.27
CA CYS A 222 -3.34 -7.01 -17.21
C CYS A 222 -3.91 -6.67 -18.58
N GLU A 223 -5.22 -6.57 -18.66
CA GLU A 223 -5.95 -6.12 -19.84
C GLU A 223 -7.19 -5.31 -19.44
N ALA A 224 -7.58 -4.39 -20.31
CA ALA A 224 -8.79 -3.60 -20.15
C ALA A 224 -9.83 -4.10 -21.14
N VAL A 225 -10.90 -4.72 -20.61
CA VAL A 225 -11.92 -5.43 -21.38
C VAL A 225 -13.27 -4.73 -21.18
N TRP A 226 -14.07 -4.64 -22.22
CA TRP A 226 -15.45 -4.18 -22.10
C TRP A 226 -16.25 -5.21 -21.32
N ALA A 227 -16.94 -4.78 -20.28
CA ALA A 227 -17.79 -5.62 -19.46
C ALA A 227 -19.19 -5.05 -19.40
N LYS A 228 -20.19 -5.93 -19.28
CA LYS A 228 -21.58 -5.58 -19.07
C LYS A 228 -21.98 -5.90 -17.64
N HIS A 229 -22.61 -4.95 -16.96
CA HIS A 229 -23.25 -5.22 -15.68
C HIS A 229 -24.48 -6.11 -15.91
N VAL A 230 -24.56 -7.28 -15.27
CA VAL A 230 -25.62 -8.28 -15.49
C VAL A 230 -27.01 -7.70 -15.21
N GLY A 231 -27.19 -7.03 -14.07
CA GLY A 231 -28.49 -6.42 -13.71
C GLY A 231 -28.89 -5.17 -14.50
N ARG A 232 -27.99 -4.21 -14.72
CA ARG A 232 -28.29 -2.91 -15.34
C ARG A 232 -28.11 -2.87 -16.85
N GLY A 233 -27.38 -3.84 -17.42
CA GLY A 233 -27.01 -3.87 -18.83
C GLY A 233 -26.00 -2.81 -19.28
N THR A 234 -25.54 -1.93 -18.37
CA THR A 234 -24.56 -0.88 -18.65
C THR A 234 -23.23 -1.49 -19.05
N LYS A 235 -22.63 -0.96 -20.13
CA LYS A 235 -21.32 -1.37 -20.65
C LYS A 235 -20.25 -0.43 -20.12
N THR A 236 -19.22 -0.96 -19.48
CA THR A 236 -18.10 -0.19 -18.93
C THR A 236 -16.79 -0.91 -19.25
N LYS A 237 -15.74 -0.16 -19.56
CA LYS A 237 -14.40 -0.72 -19.72
C LYS A 237 -13.77 -0.94 -18.35
N LEU A 238 -13.47 -2.18 -18.00
CA LEU A 238 -12.92 -2.59 -16.71
C LEU A 238 -11.56 -3.28 -16.87
N TRP A 239 -10.73 -3.19 -15.84
CA TRP A 239 -9.44 -3.87 -15.79
C TRP A 239 -9.55 -5.25 -15.14
N ARG A 240 -8.75 -6.20 -15.63
CA ARG A 240 -8.54 -7.51 -15.01
C ARG A 240 -7.14 -8.04 -15.29
N LYS A 241 -6.71 -9.03 -14.51
CA LYS A 241 -5.56 -9.87 -14.87
C LYS A 241 -5.86 -10.66 -16.14
N LYS A 242 -4.86 -10.83 -17.01
CA LYS A 242 -4.98 -11.66 -18.21
C LYS A 242 -5.33 -13.10 -17.80
N GLY A 243 -6.33 -13.68 -18.44
CA GLY A 243 -6.81 -15.04 -18.15
C GLY A 243 -7.87 -15.12 -17.03
N ASN A 244 -8.03 -14.09 -16.20
CA ASN A 244 -9.07 -14.08 -15.17
C ASN A 244 -10.43 -13.72 -15.77
N LYS A 245 -11.51 -14.24 -15.20
CA LYS A 245 -12.88 -13.82 -15.52
C LYS A 245 -13.28 -12.65 -14.63
N PHE A 246 -14.23 -11.83 -15.09
CA PHE A 246 -14.87 -10.87 -14.21
C PHE A 246 -15.75 -11.60 -13.20
N GLU A 247 -15.77 -11.10 -11.96
CA GLU A 247 -16.70 -11.57 -10.94
C GLU A 247 -18.05 -10.86 -11.09
N TYR A 248 -19.12 -11.49 -10.59
CA TYR A 248 -20.43 -10.85 -10.49
C TYR A 248 -20.29 -9.50 -9.76
N PRO A 249 -20.91 -8.41 -10.24
CA PRO A 249 -22.01 -8.37 -11.21
C PRO A 249 -21.60 -8.10 -12.66
N TYR A 250 -20.35 -8.34 -13.06
CA TYR A 250 -19.85 -8.02 -14.39
C TYR A 250 -19.52 -9.26 -15.23
N GLU A 251 -19.86 -9.22 -16.51
CA GLU A 251 -19.51 -10.24 -17.50
C GLU A 251 -18.74 -9.59 -18.66
N ALA A 252 -17.71 -10.28 -19.16
CA ALA A 252 -16.95 -9.80 -20.32
C ALA A 252 -17.86 -9.80 -21.56
N LEU A 253 -17.72 -8.75 -22.38
CA LEU A 253 -18.39 -8.61 -23.68
C LEU A 253 -17.56 -9.23 -24.80
#